data_AF-A0A514BVR5-F1
#
_entry.id   AF-A0A514BVR5-F1
#
_cell.length_a   1.000
_cell.length_b   1.000
_cell.length_c   1.000
_cell.angle_alpha   90.00
_cell.angle_beta   90.00
_cell.angle_gamma   90.00
#
_symmetry.space_group_name_H-M   'P 1'
#
loop_
_entity.id
_entity.type
_entity.pdbx_description
1 polymer ?
#
loop_
_entity_poly.entity_id
_entity_poly.type
_entity_poly.pdbx_seq_one_letter_code
_entity_poly.pdbx_strand_id
1 'polypeptide(L)'
;MHTILMVIAGLAVLGLFLLIGRLWALRVPGATRRAALWFMPIWLVAALVNMGVGVIEAGYSVSEELPFLLMVFGIPALVAGYVWWRLRPRKNPNPLP
;
A
#
# COMPACT_ATOMS: atom_id res chain seq x y z
N MET A 1 -10.45 -6.33 18.42
CA MET A 1 -9.65 -5.19 17.95
C MET A 1 -8.71 -5.62 16.81
N HIS A 2 -9.27 -6.10 15.69
CA HIS A 2 -8.51 -6.69 14.59
C HIS A 2 -8.08 -5.67 13.53
N THR A 3 -8.94 -4.71 13.20
CA THR A 3 -8.75 -3.71 12.15
C THR A 3 -7.51 -2.84 12.36
N ILE A 4 -7.26 -2.38 13.59
CA ILE A 4 -6.08 -1.55 13.92
C ILE A 4 -4.79 -2.33 13.67
N LEU A 5 -4.74 -3.60 14.09
CA LEU A 5 -3.58 -4.47 13.85
C LEU A 5 -3.35 -4.69 12.36
N MET A 6 -4.41 -4.87 11.58
CA MET A 6 -4.31 -4.98 10.12
C MET A 6 -3.80 -3.69 9.47
N VAL A 7 -4.22 -2.51 9.94
CA VAL A 7 -3.65 -1.23 9.47
C VAL A 7 -2.16 -1.13 9.78
N ILE A 8 -1.75 -1.48 11.01
CA ILE A 8 -0.34 -1.49 11.42
C ILE A 8 0.45 -2.48 10.56
N ALA A 9 -0.07 -3.68 10.35
CA ALA A 9 0.54 -4.69 9.49
C ALA A 9 0.72 -4.17 8.05
N GLY A 10 -0.30 -3.49 7.51
CA GLY A 10 -0.22 -2.88 6.18
C GLY A 10 0.88 -1.83 6.07
N LEU A 11 1.03 -0.98 7.08
CA LEU A 11 2.12 0.00 7.13
C LEU A 11 3.49 -0.67 7.28
N ALA A 12 3.59 -1.75 8.06
CA ALA A 12 4.82 -2.52 8.20
C ALA A 12 5.22 -3.20 6.88
N VAL A 13 4.27 -3.82 6.18
CA VAL A 13 4.48 -4.43 4.86
C VAL A 13 4.86 -3.37 3.83
N LEU A 14 4.20 -2.20 3.83
CA LEU A 14 4.63 -1.07 3.00
C LEU A 14 6.09 -0.69 3.30
N GLY A 15 6.46 -0.60 4.58
CA GLY A 15 7.84 -0.36 5.00
C GLY A 15 8.83 -1.38 4.41
N LEU A 16 8.47 -2.66 4.42
CA LEU A 16 9.28 -3.73 3.81
C LEU A 16 9.42 -3.57 2.30
N PHE A 17 8.33 -3.25 1.58
CA PHE A 17 8.37 -2.97 0.15
C PHE A 17 9.30 -1.79 -0.16
N LEU A 18 9.20 -0.71 0.61
CA LEU A 18 10.04 0.47 0.45
C LEU A 18 11.51 0.15 0.76
N LEU A 19 11.78 -0.64 1.79
CA LEU A 19 13.13 -1.09 2.14
C LEU A 19 13.75 -1.91 1.01
N ILE A 20 13.03 -2.90 0.48
CA ILE A 20 13.46 -3.69 -0.67
C ILE A 20 13.71 -2.75 -1.87
N GLY A 21 12.74 -1.89 -2.21
CA GLY A 21 12.92 -0.93 -3.30
C GLY A 21 14.13 0.00 -3.09
N ARG A 22 14.46 0.37 -1.85
CA ARG A 22 15.63 1.19 -1.50
C ARG A 22 16.95 0.44 -1.67
N LEU A 23 17.02 -0.83 -1.24
CA LEU A 23 18.21 -1.68 -1.42
C LEU A 23 18.55 -1.87 -2.90
N TRP A 24 17.54 -1.88 -3.77
CA TRP A 24 17.71 -2.07 -5.21
C TRP A 24 17.87 -0.75 -5.99
N ALA A 25 17.76 0.40 -5.33
CA ALA A 25 17.78 1.71 -5.97
C ALA A 25 19.12 2.04 -6.65
N LEU A 26 20.23 1.45 -6.19
CA LEU A 26 21.56 1.60 -6.80
C LEU A 26 21.68 0.94 -8.17
N ARG A 27 20.89 -0.12 -8.43
CA ARG A 27 20.93 -0.89 -9.68
C ARG A 27 19.77 -0.56 -10.60
N VAL A 28 18.63 -0.20 -10.04
CA VAL A 28 17.41 0.05 -10.82
C VAL A 28 16.81 1.40 -10.43
N PRO A 29 17.03 2.46 -11.24
CA PRO A 29 16.46 3.78 -10.99
C PRO A 29 14.94 3.72 -10.78
N GLY A 30 14.46 4.40 -9.76
CA GLY A 30 13.03 4.44 -9.40
C GLY A 30 12.49 3.18 -8.71
N ALA A 31 13.34 2.22 -8.29
CA ALA A 31 12.90 0.99 -7.62
C ALA A 31 12.02 1.25 -6.38
N THR A 32 12.42 2.16 -5.49
CA THR A 32 11.62 2.53 -4.30
C THR A 32 10.24 3.06 -4.67
N ARG A 33 10.15 3.89 -5.72
CA ARG A 33 8.87 4.42 -6.22
C ARG A 33 7.98 3.31 -6.78
N ARG A 34 8.54 2.38 -7.55
CA ARG A 34 7.80 1.23 -8.09
C ARG A 34 7.35 0.27 -6.99
N ALA A 35 8.14 0.08 -5.93
CA ALA A 35 7.76 -0.76 -4.80
C ALA A 35 6.49 -0.25 -4.09
N ALA A 36 6.35 1.07 -3.91
CA ALA A 36 5.13 1.67 -3.39
C ALA A 36 3.89 1.37 -4.27
N LEU A 37 4.05 1.30 -5.60
CA LEU A 37 2.96 0.92 -6.50
C LEU A 37 2.59 -0.56 -6.38
N TRP A 38 3.58 -1.45 -6.33
CA TRP A 38 3.35 -2.90 -6.20
C TRP A 38 2.74 -3.31 -4.88
N PHE A 39 3.00 -2.55 -3.81
CA PHE A 39 2.36 -2.75 -2.52
C PHE A 39 0.83 -2.67 -2.62
N MET A 40 0.27 -1.71 -3.35
CA MET A 40 -1.18 -1.47 -3.38
C MET A 40 -2.02 -2.69 -3.84
N PRO A 41 -1.78 -3.32 -5.02
CA PRO A 41 -2.55 -4.48 -5.43
C PRO A 41 -2.33 -5.69 -4.51
N ILE A 42 -1.11 -5.87 -3.98
CA ILE A 42 -0.80 -6.99 -3.07
C ILE A 42 -1.55 -6.82 -1.75
N TRP A 43 -1.55 -5.61 -1.20
CA TRP A 43 -2.26 -5.31 0.04
C TRP A 43 -3.77 -5.30 -0.14
N LEU A 44 -4.28 -4.89 -1.30
CA LEU A 44 -5.70 -4.98 -1.63
C LEU A 44 -6.20 -6.43 -1.56
N VAL A 45 -5.44 -7.38 -2.13
CA VAL A 45 -5.78 -8.81 -2.04
C VAL A 45 -5.82 -9.26 -0.57
N ALA A 46 -4.82 -8.92 0.24
CA ALA A 46 -4.82 -9.26 1.66
C ALA A 46 -6.02 -8.66 2.42
N ALA A 47 -6.37 -7.40 2.13
CA ALA A 47 -7.51 -6.72 2.74
C ALA A 47 -8.86 -7.35 2.34
N LEU A 48 -9.00 -7.77 1.07
CA LEU A 48 -10.19 -8.49 0.58
C LEU A 48 -10.32 -9.87 1.23
N VAL A 49 -9.22 -10.59 1.41
CA VAL A 49 -9.21 -11.86 2.16
C VAL A 49 -9.64 -11.62 3.62
N ASN A 50 -9.11 -10.58 4.26
CA ASN A 50 -9.51 -10.20 5.62
C ASN A 50 -11.02 -9.92 5.74
N MET A 51 -11.59 -9.20 4.78
CA MET A 51 -13.04 -8.99 4.71
C MET A 51 -13.80 -10.30 4.46
N GLY A 52 -13.32 -11.14 3.55
CA GLY A 52 -13.94 -12.42 3.20
C GLY A 52 -14.06 -13.35 4.41
N VAL A 53 -13.07 -13.35 5.31
CA VAL A 53 -13.13 -14.07 6.59
C VAL A 53 -14.29 -13.57 7.45
N GLY A 54 -14.48 -12.26 7.60
CA GLY A 54 -15.62 -11.70 8.36
C GLY A 54 -16.97 -12.08 7.77
N VAL A 55 -17.09 -12.08 6.44
CA VAL A 55 -18.33 -12.47 5.74
C VAL A 55 -18.61 -13.97 5.88
N ILE A 56 -17.61 -14.82 5.64
CA ILE A 56 -17.79 -16.28 5.55
C ILE A 56 -17.84 -16.93 6.93
N GLU A 57 -16.94 -16.53 7.83
CA GLU A 57 -16.79 -17.19 9.14
C GLU A 57 -17.67 -16.57 10.21
N ALA A 58 -17.82 -15.23 10.22
CA ALA A 58 -18.65 -14.53 11.21
C ALA A 58 -20.08 -14.25 10.74
N GLY A 59 -20.38 -14.49 9.45
CA GLY A 59 -21.72 -14.33 8.88
C GLY A 59 -22.16 -12.88 8.68
N TYR A 60 -21.24 -11.91 8.71
CA TYR A 60 -21.55 -10.52 8.42
C TYR A 60 -21.85 -10.31 6.93
N SER A 61 -22.65 -9.31 6.62
CA SER A 61 -22.86 -8.86 5.26
C SER A 61 -21.63 -8.13 4.71
N VAL A 62 -21.49 -8.14 3.38
CA VAL A 62 -20.45 -7.37 2.68
C VAL A 62 -20.51 -5.88 3.02
N SER A 63 -21.72 -5.32 3.18
CA SER A 63 -21.91 -3.91 3.57
C SER A 63 -21.41 -3.58 4.97
N GLU A 64 -21.51 -4.52 5.90
CA GLU A 64 -21.01 -4.35 7.27
C GLU A 64 -19.47 -4.39 7.31
N GLU A 65 -18.84 -5.20 6.45
CA GLU A 65 -17.39 -5.32 6.40
C GLU A 65 -16.70 -4.26 5.52
N LEU A 66 -17.43 -3.65 4.59
CA LEU A 66 -16.89 -2.67 3.64
C LEU A 66 -16.18 -1.48 4.32
N PRO A 67 -16.69 -0.86 5.40
CA PRO A 67 -15.97 0.20 6.11
C PRO A 67 -14.61 -0.26 6.66
N PHE A 68 -14.51 -1.50 7.14
CA PHE A 68 -13.26 -2.05 7.63
C PHE A 68 -12.27 -2.33 6.50
N LEU A 69 -12.75 -2.85 5.36
CA LEU A 69 -11.94 -2.97 4.14
C LEU A 69 -11.36 -1.61 3.74
N LEU A 70 -12.19 -0.57 3.72
CA LEU A 70 -11.77 0.80 3.36
C LEU A 70 -10.71 1.34 4.31
N MET A 71 -10.78 1.05 5.61
CA MET A 71 -9.74 1.44 6.57
C MET A 71 -8.46 0.63 6.38
N VAL A 72 -8.56 -0.70 6.34
CA VAL A 72 -7.42 -1.63 6.25
C VAL A 72 -6.63 -1.45 4.96
N PHE A 73 -7.32 -1.20 3.85
CA PHE A 73 -6.68 -0.91 2.56
C PHE A 73 -6.36 0.57 2.41
N GLY A 74 -7.33 1.45 2.66
CA GLY A 74 -7.25 2.86 2.33
C GLY A 74 -6.14 3.60 3.06
N ILE A 75 -5.95 3.35 4.37
CA ILE A 75 -4.91 4.04 5.14
C ILE A 75 -3.50 3.69 4.59
N PRO A 76 -3.08 2.42 4.49
CA PRO A 76 -1.79 2.08 3.89
C PRO A 76 -1.66 2.49 2.42
N ALA A 77 -2.74 2.40 1.62
CA ALA A 77 -2.73 2.80 0.22
C ALA A 77 -2.51 4.32 0.04
N LEU A 78 -3.11 5.16 0.89
CA LEU A 78 -2.89 6.61 0.89
C LEU A 78 -1.43 6.94 1.21
N VAL A 79 -0.83 6.25 2.20
CA VAL A 79 0.59 6.42 2.53
C VAL A 79 1.48 5.99 1.36
N ALA A 80 1.19 4.85 0.73
CA ALA A 80 1.92 4.38 -0.44
C ALA A 80 1.82 5.37 -1.62
N GLY A 81 0.61 5.90 -1.88
CA GLY A 81 0.36 6.91 -2.91
C GLY A 81 1.10 8.21 -2.65
N TYR A 82 1.13 8.67 -1.40
CA TYR A 82 1.92 9.84 -0.99
C TYR A 82 3.42 9.63 -1.23
N VAL A 83 3.97 8.49 -0.82
CA VAL A 83 5.39 8.14 -1.06
C VAL A 83 5.68 8.10 -2.56
N TRP A 84 4.82 7.45 -3.34
CA TRP A 84 4.97 7.38 -4.79
C TRP A 84 4.96 8.75 -5.47
N TRP A 85 4.08 9.66 -5.02
CA TRP A 85 3.99 11.03 -5.53
C TRP A 85 5.24 11.84 -5.18
N ARG A 86 5.71 11.76 -3.93
CA ARG A 86 6.90 12.47 -3.46
C ARG A 86 8.17 12.06 -4.22
N LEU A 87 8.26 10.80 -4.62
CA LEU A 87 9.42 10.24 -5.34
C LEU A 87 9.35 10.44 -6.88
N ARG A 88 8.36 11.18 -7.40
CA ARG A 88 8.28 11.48 -8.84
C ARG A 88 9.51 12.31 -9.27
N PRO A 89 10.19 11.92 -10.38
CA PRO A 89 11.24 12.76 -10.96
C PRO A 89 10.67 14.14 -11.31
N ARG A 90 11.34 15.21 -10.87
CA ARG A 90 11.02 16.56 -11.36
C ARG A 90 11.52 16.67 -12.81
N LYS A 91 10.65 17.06 -13.74
CA LYS A 91 11.11 17.50 -15.06
C LYS A 91 11.91 18.78 -14.85
N ASN A 92 13.17 18.82 -15.27
CA ASN A 92 13.93 20.07 -15.30
C ASN A 92 13.34 20.97 -16.39
N PRO A 93 12.89 22.19 -16.06
CA PRO A 93 12.35 23.12 -17.05
C PRO A 93 13.43 23.80 -17.91
N ASN A 94 14.72 23.62 -17.60
CA ASN A 94 15.83 24.12 -18.40
C ASN A 94 16.59 22.94 -19.04
N PRO A 95 16.32 22.56 -20.30
CA PRO A 95 17.40 22.03 -21.12
C PRO A 95 18.46 23.15 -21.23
N LEU A 96 19.70 22.86 -20.83
CA LEU A 96 20.81 23.79 -21.05
C LEU A 96 20.91 24.11 -22.56
N PRO A 97 21.35 25.34 -22.93
CA PRO A 97 21.45 25.77 -24.33
C PRO A 97 22.38 24.89 -25.17
#